data_AF-A0AA88LWH3-F1
#
_entry.id   AF-A0AA88LWH3-F1
#
_cell.length_a   1.000
_cell.length_b   1.000
_cell.length_c   1.000
_cell.angle_alpha   90.00
_cell.angle_beta   90.00
_cell.angle_gamma   90.00
#
_symmetry.space_group_name_H-M   'P 1'
#
loop_
_entity.id
_entity.type
_entity.pdbx_description
1 polymer ?
#
loop_
_entity_poly.entity_id
_entity_poly.type
_entity_poly.pdbx_seq_one_letter_code
_entity_poly.pdbx_strand_id
1 'polypeptide(L)'
;MNNLNSDNTTRDTNYDYNSTVDYDYNYTDEYGHGSSVDVFYVLTCIIVSIGLPLTLVAIYAVFSLVRKDRVAPIYVINLLISDLFQFCYMISDVTKFSDTYEILYYLYIIGLMASVSFMVCIALERYLVIAWPLWYRHRQTIKISVLVCVVVWAIPVVYILFGIFLIDEHISFGVFLLLPFPLLIFFLGGTIKALSAAISVRSEEKQRIVGLLVLVLLIYTLLFLPTAIFFLTEYHNSVLHDVSFLFVKLSPLADVFMYVFLRKGAVNKLLASMCCCRTDHSDISRSTMNDRTTLSSIKLESEKL
;
A
#
# COMPACT_ATOMS: atom_id res chain seq x y z
N MET A 1 20.44 0.31 -89.95
CA MET A 1 20.00 1.55 -89.28
C MET A 1 18.97 1.15 -88.25
N ASN A 2 19.22 1.52 -87.02
CA ASN A 2 18.65 0.98 -85.78
C ASN A 2 17.17 1.31 -85.60
N ASN A 3 16.44 0.46 -84.86
CA ASN A 3 15.44 0.75 -83.81
C ASN A 3 14.61 -0.53 -83.55
N LEU A 4 14.69 -1.13 -82.35
CA LEU A 4 13.80 -0.92 -81.18
C LEU A 4 12.35 -1.36 -81.48
N ASN A 5 11.63 -2.17 -80.71
CA ASN A 5 11.84 -2.69 -79.36
C ASN A 5 10.91 -3.90 -79.15
N SER A 6 11.30 -4.82 -78.26
CA SER A 6 10.54 -5.99 -77.83
C SER A 6 9.59 -5.61 -76.70
N ASP A 7 8.28 -5.73 -76.90
CA ASP A 7 7.28 -5.61 -75.84
C ASP A 7 7.21 -6.92 -75.03
N ASN A 8 8.04 -7.00 -73.98
CA ASN A 8 7.85 -7.93 -72.86
C ASN A 8 7.31 -7.11 -71.67
N THR A 9 6.03 -7.28 -71.35
CA THR A 9 5.43 -6.70 -70.14
C THR A 9 5.73 -7.61 -68.94
N THR A 10 6.92 -7.53 -68.38
CA THR A 10 7.22 -8.01 -67.03
C THR A 10 6.55 -7.07 -66.02
N ARG A 11 5.63 -7.61 -65.21
CA ARG A 11 5.12 -6.95 -64.00
C ARG A 11 6.18 -7.10 -62.92
N ASP A 12 7.04 -6.10 -62.78
CA ASP A 12 7.92 -5.97 -61.63
C ASP A 12 7.17 -5.24 -60.52
N THR A 13 6.78 -5.99 -59.50
CA THR A 13 6.33 -5.46 -58.21
C THR A 13 7.55 -5.01 -57.41
N ASN A 14 7.99 -3.77 -57.60
CA ASN A 14 8.92 -3.13 -56.68
C ASN A 14 8.13 -2.56 -55.49
N TYR A 15 8.13 -3.30 -54.38
CA TYR A 15 7.82 -2.74 -53.07
C TYR A 15 9.10 -2.08 -52.55
N ASP A 16 9.22 -0.77 -52.74
CA ASP A 16 10.24 0.05 -52.08
C ASP A 16 9.95 0.07 -50.57
N TYR A 17 10.65 -0.81 -49.83
CA TYR A 17 10.82 -0.69 -48.39
C TYR A 17 11.92 0.36 -48.14
N ASN A 18 11.52 1.63 -48.10
CA ASN A 18 12.32 2.69 -47.48
C ASN A 18 11.36 3.77 -46.95
N SER A 19 10.72 3.46 -45.83
CA SER A 19 10.13 4.49 -44.97
C SER A 19 11.02 4.59 -43.73
N THR A 20 12.04 5.45 -43.81
CA THR A 20 12.61 6.09 -42.63
C THR A 20 11.49 6.89 -41.99
N VAL A 21 10.86 6.31 -40.99
CA VAL A 21 9.94 7.01 -40.10
C VAL A 21 10.79 7.90 -39.22
N ASP A 22 10.99 9.13 -39.68
CA ASP A 22 11.40 10.24 -38.85
C ASP A 22 10.28 10.45 -37.83
N TYR A 23 10.54 10.17 -36.55
CA TYR A 23 9.66 10.54 -35.46
C TYR A 23 9.83 12.04 -35.21
N ASP A 24 9.28 12.83 -36.12
CA ASP A 24 9.15 14.28 -35.94
C ASP A 24 8.03 14.51 -34.94
N TYR A 25 8.40 14.73 -33.67
CA TYR A 25 7.49 15.19 -32.62
C TYR A 25 7.08 16.64 -32.95
N ASN A 26 6.14 16.79 -33.89
CA ASN A 26 5.50 18.07 -34.16
C ASN A 26 4.64 18.46 -32.96
N TYR A 27 5.25 19.27 -32.09
CA TYR A 27 4.61 20.00 -31.01
C TYR A 27 3.79 21.15 -31.61
N THR A 28 2.58 20.86 -32.06
CA THR A 28 1.59 21.88 -32.40
C THR A 28 0.23 21.47 -31.87
N ASP A 29 -0.09 21.93 -30.66
CA ASP A 29 -1.47 22.26 -30.24
C ASP A 29 -1.45 23.25 -29.06
N GLU A 30 -1.34 24.52 -29.45
CA GLU A 30 -1.51 25.77 -28.69
C GLU A 30 -3.03 26.01 -28.57
N TYR A 31 -3.73 25.86 -27.44
CA TYR A 31 -3.87 26.84 -26.35
C TYR A 31 -4.69 26.24 -25.15
N GLY A 32 -5.00 24.94 -25.18
CA GLY A 32 -5.84 24.27 -24.16
C GLY A 32 -5.11 23.24 -23.28
N HIS A 33 -3.94 22.76 -23.71
CA HIS A 33 -3.21 21.67 -23.04
C HIS A 33 -2.17 22.15 -22.01
N GLY A 34 -1.68 23.39 -22.15
CA GLY A 34 -0.69 23.96 -21.23
C GLY A 34 -1.19 24.11 -19.79
N SER A 35 -2.45 24.51 -19.60
CA SER A 35 -3.02 24.72 -18.26
C SER A 35 -3.25 23.41 -17.49
N SER A 36 -3.62 22.32 -18.17
CA SER A 36 -3.77 21.01 -17.54
C SER A 36 -2.43 20.43 -17.10
N VAL A 37 -1.41 20.49 -17.97
CA VAL A 37 -0.07 19.97 -17.68
C VAL A 37 0.55 20.71 -16.48
N ASP A 38 0.35 22.03 -16.40
CA ASP A 38 0.80 22.83 -15.26
C ASP A 38 0.10 22.43 -13.95
N VAL A 39 -1.19 22.13 -13.97
CA VAL A 39 -1.93 21.67 -12.78
C VAL A 39 -1.41 20.32 -12.27
N PHE A 40 -1.22 19.33 -13.16
CA PHE A 40 -0.70 18.01 -12.77
C PHE A 40 0.74 18.08 -12.24
N TYR A 41 1.55 18.98 -12.81
CA TYR A 41 2.89 19.26 -12.31
C TYR A 41 2.87 19.83 -10.89
N VAL A 42 2.05 20.86 -10.63
CA VAL A 42 1.92 21.47 -9.30
C VAL A 42 1.42 20.45 -8.28
N LEU A 43 0.44 19.63 -8.64
CA LEU A 43 -0.08 18.58 -7.76
C LEU A 43 0.98 17.52 -7.45
N THR A 44 1.74 17.07 -8.46
CA THR A 44 2.84 16.12 -8.24
C THR A 44 3.91 16.71 -7.31
N CYS A 45 4.25 18.00 -7.48
CA CYS A 45 5.16 18.71 -6.57
C CYS A 45 4.64 18.71 -5.12
N ILE A 46 3.35 18.99 -4.91
CA ILE A 46 2.72 18.97 -3.58
C ILE A 46 2.77 17.56 -2.97
N ILE A 47 2.42 16.54 -3.76
CA ILE A 47 2.45 15.14 -3.33
C ILE A 47 3.85 14.74 -2.87
N VAL A 48 4.88 15.05 -3.67
CA VAL A 48 6.28 14.73 -3.33
C VAL A 48 6.73 15.50 -2.10
N SER A 49 6.46 16.81 -2.05
CA SER A 49 6.92 17.69 -0.96
C SER A 49 6.36 17.31 0.40
N ILE A 50 5.11 16.85 0.45
CA ILE A 50 4.46 16.42 1.70
C ILE A 50 4.71 14.93 1.95
N GLY A 51 4.51 14.11 0.93
CA GLY A 51 4.49 12.65 1.04
C GLY A 51 5.85 12.05 1.34
N LEU A 52 6.93 12.54 0.72
CA LEU A 52 8.27 11.98 0.93
C LEU A 52 8.77 12.18 2.37
N PRO A 53 8.73 13.39 2.97
CA PRO A 53 9.08 13.57 4.37
C PRO A 53 8.23 12.73 5.32
N LEU A 54 6.92 12.66 5.07
CA LEU A 54 5.99 11.85 5.86
C LEU A 54 6.35 10.36 5.82
N THR A 55 6.68 9.84 4.64
CA THR A 55 7.08 8.44 4.42
C THR A 55 8.40 8.14 5.13
N LEU A 56 9.40 9.02 5.03
CA LEU A 56 10.67 8.86 5.74
C LEU A 56 10.48 8.86 7.27
N VAL A 57 9.66 9.76 7.80
CA VAL A 57 9.30 9.80 9.23
C VAL A 57 8.58 8.52 9.64
N ALA A 58 7.65 8.02 8.81
CA ALA A 58 6.94 6.78 9.05
C ALA A 58 7.91 5.59 9.11
N ILE A 59 8.80 5.46 8.12
CA ILE A 59 9.85 4.43 8.06
C ILE A 59 10.70 4.47 9.33
N TYR A 60 11.23 5.65 9.69
CA TYR A 60 12.03 5.82 10.91
C TYR A 60 11.26 5.40 12.17
N ALA A 61 10.00 5.81 12.29
CA ALA A 61 9.14 5.45 13.41
C ALA A 61 8.89 3.93 13.49
N VAL A 62 8.69 3.26 12.35
CA VAL A 62 8.51 1.81 12.29
C VAL A 62 9.81 1.08 12.68
N PHE A 63 10.96 1.48 12.12
CA PHE A 63 12.26 0.87 12.45
C PHE A 63 12.62 1.02 13.93
N SER A 64 12.34 2.18 14.53
CA SER A 64 12.50 2.40 15.97
C SER A 64 11.65 1.43 16.82
N LEU A 65 10.51 1.00 16.28
CA LEU A 65 9.59 0.07 16.94
C LEU A 65 10.07 -1.39 16.85
N VAL A 66 10.63 -1.79 15.69
CA VAL A 66 11.21 -3.13 15.49
C VAL A 66 12.36 -3.38 16.46
N ARG A 67 13.18 -2.35 16.73
CA ARG A 67 14.26 -2.40 17.74
C ARG A 67 13.80 -2.64 19.17
N LYS A 68 12.50 -2.51 19.47
CA LYS A 68 11.91 -2.64 20.82
C LYS A 68 11.12 -3.95 21.01
N ASP A 69 11.50 -5.02 20.30
CA ASP A 69 10.92 -6.38 20.41
C ASP A 69 9.39 -6.46 20.26
N ARG A 70 8.82 -5.61 19.42
CA ARG A 70 7.40 -5.73 19.02
C ARG A 70 7.30 -6.43 17.67
N VAL A 71 6.28 -7.29 17.54
CA VAL A 71 5.90 -7.97 16.29
C VAL A 71 6.01 -6.98 15.13
N ALA A 72 7.02 -7.19 14.29
CA ALA A 72 7.41 -6.24 13.25
C ALA A 72 6.28 -6.10 12.21
N PRO A 73 5.84 -4.88 11.87
CA PRO A 73 4.89 -4.67 10.78
C PRO A 73 5.65 -4.73 9.45
N ILE A 74 6.22 -5.89 9.13
CA ILE A 74 7.11 -6.12 7.98
C ILE A 74 6.43 -5.67 6.68
N TYR A 75 5.13 -5.95 6.53
CA TYR A 75 4.35 -5.54 5.37
C TYR A 75 4.25 -4.01 5.25
N VAL A 76 4.17 -3.28 6.36
CA VAL A 76 4.16 -1.81 6.36
C VAL A 76 5.52 -1.25 5.98
N ILE A 77 6.62 -1.86 6.42
CA ILE A 77 7.96 -1.42 6.00
C ILE A 77 8.11 -1.58 4.49
N ASN A 78 7.72 -2.74 3.96
CA ASN A 78 7.83 -2.99 2.52
C ASN A 78 6.88 -2.10 1.71
N LEU A 79 5.67 -1.82 2.21
CA LEU A 79 4.76 -0.82 1.65
C LEU A 79 5.45 0.55 1.54
N LEU A 80 6.00 1.05 2.65
CA LEU A 80 6.66 2.37 2.65
C LEU A 80 7.94 2.40 1.79
N ILE A 81 8.64 1.26 1.63
CA ILE A 81 9.77 1.15 0.69
C ILE A 81 9.26 1.22 -0.76
N SER A 82 8.15 0.56 -1.07
CA SER A 82 7.53 0.65 -2.39
C SER A 82 7.04 2.07 -2.72
N ASP A 83 6.63 2.83 -1.71
CA ASP A 83 6.32 4.26 -1.85
C ASP A 83 7.55 5.10 -2.21
N LEU A 84 8.73 4.77 -1.66
CA LEU A 84 9.98 5.46 -2.04
C LEU A 84 10.30 5.28 -3.53
N PHE A 85 10.05 4.09 -4.09
CA PHE A 85 10.19 3.86 -5.52
C PHE A 85 9.24 4.73 -6.34
N GLN A 86 7.99 4.89 -5.89
CA GLN A 86 7.04 5.79 -6.54
C GLN A 86 7.50 7.25 -6.48
N PHE A 87 8.02 7.71 -5.33
CA PHE A 87 8.56 9.06 -5.20
C PHE A 87 9.79 9.30 -6.09
N CYS A 88 10.68 8.33 -6.25
CA CYS A 88 11.84 8.46 -7.14
C CYS A 88 11.42 8.80 -8.57
N TYR A 89 10.39 8.11 -9.10
CA TYR A 89 9.83 8.43 -10.40
C TYR A 89 9.17 9.80 -10.43
N MET A 90 8.32 10.14 -9.46
CA MET A 90 7.65 11.45 -9.42
C MET A 90 8.65 12.62 -9.35
N ILE A 91 9.78 12.44 -8.66
CA ILE A 91 10.87 13.43 -8.65
C ILE A 91 11.47 13.57 -10.04
N SER A 92 11.78 12.45 -10.72
CA SER A 92 12.35 12.46 -12.06
C SER A 92 11.41 13.05 -13.11
N ASP A 93 10.11 12.78 -12.97
CA ASP A 93 9.02 13.32 -13.79
C ASP A 93 8.97 14.86 -13.65
N VAL A 94 9.05 15.36 -12.41
CA VAL A 94 9.07 16.80 -12.10
C VAL A 94 10.37 17.47 -12.57
N THR A 95 11.53 16.85 -12.38
CA THR A 95 12.83 17.44 -12.75
C THR A 95 13.18 17.26 -14.23
N LYS A 96 12.37 16.50 -14.99
CA LYS A 96 12.60 16.15 -16.41
C LYS A 96 13.98 15.53 -16.64
N PHE A 97 14.40 14.64 -15.74
CA PHE A 97 15.70 13.97 -15.84
C PHE A 97 15.66 12.89 -16.94
N SER A 98 16.19 13.20 -18.13
CA SER A 98 15.96 12.44 -19.37
C SER A 98 16.63 11.06 -19.41
N ASP A 99 17.84 10.93 -18.87
CA ASP A 99 18.67 9.72 -19.10
C ASP A 99 18.21 8.49 -18.32
N THR A 100 17.35 8.67 -17.30
CA THR A 100 16.88 7.57 -16.43
C THR A 100 15.36 7.41 -16.42
N TYR A 101 14.65 8.12 -17.29
CA TYR A 101 13.18 8.17 -17.27
C TYR A 101 12.55 6.79 -17.43
N GLU A 102 12.98 5.99 -18.42
CA GLU A 102 12.43 4.66 -18.67
C GLU A 102 12.64 3.70 -17.50
N ILE A 103 13.85 3.67 -16.93
CA ILE A 103 14.19 2.81 -15.79
C ILE A 103 13.34 3.19 -14.58
N LEU A 104 13.17 4.49 -14.33
CA LEU A 104 12.37 4.99 -13.21
C LEU A 104 10.87 4.75 -13.42
N TYR A 105 10.40 4.76 -14.67
CA TYR A 105 9.03 4.37 -15.00
C TYR A 105 8.77 2.89 -14.66
N TYR A 106 9.65 1.96 -15.05
CA TYR A 106 9.51 0.57 -14.63
C TYR A 106 9.61 0.40 -13.11
N LEU A 107 10.50 1.15 -12.45
CA LEU A 107 10.60 1.16 -11.00
C LEU A 107 9.31 1.67 -10.33
N TYR A 108 8.64 2.65 -10.94
CA TYR A 108 7.33 3.14 -10.50
C TYR A 108 6.26 2.05 -10.60
N ILE A 109 6.17 1.34 -11.74
CA ILE A 109 5.23 0.23 -11.91
C ILE A 109 5.47 -0.87 -10.87
N ILE A 110 6.73 -1.24 -10.64
CA ILE A 110 7.11 -2.21 -9.60
C ILE A 110 6.67 -1.71 -8.21
N GLY A 111 6.98 -0.45 -7.87
CA GLY A 111 6.64 0.16 -6.59
C GLY A 111 5.13 0.22 -6.37
N LEU A 112 4.37 0.59 -7.39
CA LEU A 112 2.92 0.68 -7.34
C LEU A 112 2.25 -0.68 -7.14
N MET A 113 2.64 -1.68 -7.94
CA MET A 113 2.11 -3.04 -7.82
C MET A 113 2.48 -3.67 -6.48
N ALA A 114 3.69 -3.42 -5.99
CA ALA A 114 4.13 -3.84 -4.66
C ALA A 114 3.31 -3.15 -3.56
N SER A 115 3.07 -1.83 -3.65
CA SER A 115 2.26 -1.09 -2.69
C SER A 115 0.85 -1.69 -2.57
N VAL A 116 0.17 -1.87 -3.70
CA VAL A 116 -1.16 -2.52 -3.75
C VAL A 116 -1.13 -3.91 -3.11
N SER A 117 -0.13 -4.72 -3.45
CA SER A 117 0.01 -6.07 -2.91
C SER A 117 0.28 -6.07 -1.40
N PHE A 118 1.11 -5.16 -0.89
CA PHE A 118 1.36 -5.02 0.55
C PHE A 118 0.15 -4.48 1.31
N MET A 119 -0.64 -3.58 0.71
CA MET A 119 -1.92 -3.12 1.27
C MET A 119 -2.88 -4.30 1.46
N VAL A 120 -3.01 -5.17 0.46
CA VAL A 120 -3.80 -6.42 0.55
C VAL A 120 -3.23 -7.36 1.62
N CYS A 121 -1.91 -7.51 1.71
CA CYS A 121 -1.27 -8.32 2.76
C CYS A 121 -1.58 -7.78 4.16
N ILE A 122 -1.57 -6.46 4.35
CA ILE A 122 -1.94 -5.82 5.61
C ILE A 122 -3.42 -6.09 5.93
N ALA A 123 -4.31 -5.95 4.96
CA ALA A 123 -5.74 -6.26 5.15
C ALA A 123 -5.97 -7.74 5.50
N LEU A 124 -5.31 -8.65 4.78
CA LEU A 124 -5.35 -10.09 5.05
C LEU A 124 -4.83 -10.42 6.45
N GLU A 125 -3.69 -9.84 6.85
CA GLU A 125 -3.12 -10.01 8.18
C GLU A 125 -4.14 -9.63 9.27
N ARG A 126 -4.85 -8.51 9.06
CA ARG A 126 -5.85 -8.00 10.01
C ARG A 126 -7.11 -8.87 10.04
N TYR A 127 -7.54 -9.39 8.91
CA TYR A 127 -8.62 -10.37 8.82
C TYR A 127 -8.27 -11.66 9.57
N LEU A 128 -7.07 -12.23 9.33
CA LEU A 128 -6.64 -13.49 9.94
C LEU A 128 -6.55 -13.43 11.46
N VAL A 129 -6.13 -12.29 12.02
CA VAL A 129 -6.11 -12.05 13.48
C VAL A 129 -7.51 -12.20 14.11
N ILE A 130 -8.56 -11.79 13.40
CA ILE A 130 -9.94 -11.85 13.91
C ILE A 130 -10.62 -13.17 13.57
N ALA A 131 -10.49 -13.63 12.33
CA ALA A 131 -11.13 -14.84 11.89
C ALA A 131 -10.53 -16.05 12.62
N TRP A 132 -9.20 -16.22 12.56
CA TRP A 132 -8.51 -17.44 13.00
C TRP A 132 -7.33 -17.13 13.96
N PRO A 133 -7.60 -16.64 15.18
CA PRO A 133 -6.56 -16.16 16.11
C PRO A 133 -5.54 -17.23 16.53
N LEU A 134 -5.99 -18.47 16.76
CA LEU A 134 -5.11 -19.57 17.20
C LEU A 134 -4.16 -20.03 16.10
N TRP A 135 -4.68 -20.17 14.87
CA TRP A 135 -3.89 -20.55 13.70
C TRP A 135 -2.88 -19.45 13.37
N TYR A 136 -3.32 -18.19 13.42
CA TYR A 136 -2.47 -17.04 13.17
C TYR A 136 -1.32 -16.95 14.19
N ARG A 137 -1.58 -17.12 15.50
CA ARG A 137 -0.51 -17.07 16.52
C ARG A 137 0.55 -18.16 16.33
N HIS A 138 0.14 -19.35 15.91
CA HIS A 138 1.07 -20.47 15.73
C HIS A 138 1.85 -20.39 14.42
N ARG A 139 1.25 -19.83 13.36
CA ARG A 139 1.87 -19.74 12.02
C ARG A 139 2.54 -18.40 11.73
N GLN A 140 2.28 -17.33 12.47
CA GLN A 140 2.94 -16.05 12.24
C GLN A 140 4.39 -16.13 12.73
N THR A 141 5.28 -16.52 11.82
CA THR A 141 6.72 -16.45 12.02
C THR A 141 7.31 -15.39 11.10
N ILE A 142 8.40 -14.74 11.55
CA ILE A 142 9.13 -13.75 10.74
C ILE A 142 9.52 -14.35 9.37
N LYS A 143 9.87 -15.65 9.35
CA LYS A 143 10.23 -16.39 8.12
C LYS A 143 9.10 -16.38 7.09
N ILE A 144 7.86 -16.64 7.52
CA ILE A 144 6.70 -16.66 6.61
C ILE A 144 6.41 -15.25 6.10
N SER A 145 6.46 -14.23 6.96
CA SER A 145 6.27 -12.84 6.51
C SER A 145 7.32 -12.39 5.50
N VAL A 146 8.59 -12.74 5.73
CA VAL A 146 9.68 -12.45 4.77
C VAL A 146 9.45 -13.20 3.45
N LEU A 147 9.04 -14.47 3.49
CA LEU A 147 8.72 -15.24 2.29
C LEU A 147 7.58 -14.58 1.50
N VAL A 148 6.51 -14.14 2.17
CA VAL A 148 5.41 -13.41 1.53
C VAL A 148 5.93 -12.12 0.90
N CYS A 149 6.78 -11.35 1.57
CA CYS A 149 7.37 -10.15 0.98
C CYS A 149 8.19 -10.45 -0.28
N VAL A 150 9.01 -11.50 -0.26
CA VAL A 150 9.79 -11.93 -1.44
C VAL A 150 8.87 -12.28 -2.61
N VAL A 151 7.79 -13.02 -2.35
CA VAL A 151 6.78 -13.35 -3.38
C VAL A 151 6.11 -12.09 -3.90
N VAL A 152 5.70 -11.17 -3.03
CA VAL A 152 5.07 -9.90 -3.41
C VAL A 152 5.99 -9.07 -4.30
N TRP A 153 7.28 -8.99 -3.99
CA TRP A 153 8.27 -8.30 -4.84
C TRP A 153 8.55 -9.02 -6.16
N ALA A 154 8.42 -10.35 -6.19
CA ALA A 154 8.61 -11.13 -7.42
C ALA A 154 7.45 -10.95 -8.42
N ILE A 155 6.21 -10.76 -7.96
CA ILE A 155 5.03 -10.56 -8.81
C ILE A 155 5.23 -9.46 -9.87
N PRO A 156 5.58 -8.21 -9.53
CA PRO A 156 5.76 -7.15 -10.51
C PRO A 156 6.96 -7.38 -11.43
N VAL A 157 8.04 -8.01 -10.94
CA VAL A 157 9.20 -8.35 -11.76
C VAL A 157 8.82 -9.39 -12.81
N VAL A 158 8.11 -10.44 -12.41
CA VAL A 158 7.59 -11.46 -13.34
C VAL A 158 6.59 -10.83 -14.30
N TYR A 159 5.72 -9.94 -13.83
CA TYR A 159 4.78 -9.22 -14.69
C TYR A 159 5.49 -8.42 -15.78
N ILE A 160 6.56 -7.67 -15.47
CA ILE A 160 7.31 -6.92 -16.49
C ILE A 160 8.06 -7.86 -17.43
N LEU A 161 8.70 -8.92 -16.91
CA LEU A 161 9.43 -9.88 -17.73
C LEU A 161 8.53 -10.66 -18.70
N PHE A 162 7.31 -10.99 -18.26
CA PHE A 162 6.34 -11.76 -19.03
C PHE A 162 5.38 -10.86 -19.84
N GLY A 163 5.25 -9.59 -19.44
CA GLY A 163 4.37 -8.57 -20.02
C GLY A 163 4.63 -8.33 -21.50
N ILE A 164 5.89 -8.47 -21.94
CA ILE A 164 6.28 -8.46 -23.37
C ILE A 164 5.48 -9.48 -24.20
N PHE A 165 4.93 -10.53 -23.58
CA PHE A 165 4.17 -11.60 -24.24
C PHE A 165 2.68 -11.68 -23.84
N LEU A 166 2.21 -10.84 -22.92
CA LEU A 166 0.82 -10.90 -22.42
C LEU A 166 -0.16 -10.12 -23.32
N ILE A 167 -1.45 -10.38 -23.11
CA ILE A 167 -2.57 -9.56 -23.62
C ILE A 167 -2.26 -8.07 -23.33
N ASP A 168 -2.76 -7.15 -24.17
CA ASP A 168 -2.68 -5.70 -24.03
C ASP A 168 -2.31 -5.21 -22.61
N GLU A 169 -1.16 -4.52 -22.51
CA GLU A 169 -0.53 -4.15 -21.23
C GLU A 169 -1.50 -3.37 -20.32
N HIS A 170 -2.34 -2.51 -20.91
CA HIS A 170 -3.31 -1.71 -20.17
C HIS A 170 -4.41 -2.58 -19.57
N ILE A 171 -4.97 -3.50 -20.35
CA ILE A 171 -6.01 -4.43 -19.86
C ILE A 171 -5.44 -5.29 -18.73
N SER A 172 -4.24 -5.85 -18.92
CA SER A 172 -3.63 -6.71 -17.89
C SER A 172 -3.36 -5.93 -16.59
N PHE A 173 -2.92 -4.68 -16.69
CA PHE A 173 -2.71 -3.82 -15.54
C PHE A 173 -4.03 -3.46 -14.83
N GLY A 174 -5.06 -3.12 -15.60
CA GLY A 174 -6.41 -2.87 -15.10
C GLY A 174 -7.00 -4.07 -14.36
N VAL A 175 -6.83 -5.29 -14.89
CA VAL A 175 -7.26 -6.54 -14.23
C VAL A 175 -6.51 -6.75 -12.90
N PHE A 176 -5.19 -6.52 -12.88
CA PHE A 176 -4.39 -6.61 -11.66
C PHE A 176 -4.89 -5.63 -10.59
N LEU A 177 -5.20 -4.38 -10.97
CA LEU A 177 -5.78 -3.38 -10.07
C LEU A 177 -7.24 -3.67 -9.69
N LEU A 178 -8.00 -4.44 -10.46
CA LEU A 178 -9.37 -4.79 -10.08
C LEU A 178 -9.41 -5.92 -9.04
N LEU A 179 -8.50 -6.89 -9.14
CA LEU A 179 -8.50 -8.13 -8.35
C LEU A 179 -8.51 -7.94 -6.82
N PRO A 180 -7.80 -6.96 -6.23
CA PRO A 180 -7.85 -6.71 -4.80
C PRO A 180 -9.21 -6.27 -4.27
N PHE A 181 -10.04 -5.59 -5.07
CA PHE A 181 -11.32 -5.06 -4.62
C PHE A 181 -12.27 -6.12 -4.04
N PRO A 182 -12.59 -7.23 -4.75
CA PRO A 182 -13.40 -8.31 -4.19
C PRO A 182 -12.73 -8.99 -2.99
N LEU A 183 -11.40 -9.10 -2.96
CA LEU A 183 -10.66 -9.65 -1.82
C LEU A 183 -10.82 -8.79 -0.56
N LEU A 184 -10.73 -7.47 -0.69
CA LEU A 184 -10.92 -6.52 0.41
C LEU A 184 -12.35 -6.55 0.94
N ILE A 185 -13.35 -6.65 0.07
CA ILE A 185 -14.76 -6.85 0.47
C ILE A 185 -14.92 -8.15 1.24
N PHE A 186 -14.32 -9.25 0.75
CA PHE A 186 -14.34 -10.54 1.43
C PHE A 186 -13.68 -10.45 2.81
N PHE A 187 -12.51 -9.81 2.95
CA PHE A 187 -11.84 -9.62 4.23
C PHE A 187 -12.69 -8.79 5.20
N LEU A 188 -13.33 -7.72 4.73
CA LEU A 188 -14.21 -6.89 5.55
C LEU A 188 -15.45 -7.68 6.01
N GLY A 189 -16.17 -8.30 5.08
CA GLY A 189 -17.37 -9.09 5.38
C GLY A 189 -17.06 -10.27 6.29
N GLY A 190 -15.96 -10.98 6.03
CA GLY A 190 -15.46 -12.07 6.87
C GLY A 190 -15.10 -11.60 8.29
N THR A 191 -14.47 -10.43 8.42
CA THR A 191 -14.14 -9.84 9.73
C THR A 191 -15.39 -9.47 10.50
N ILE A 192 -16.36 -8.81 9.85
CA ILE A 192 -17.63 -8.42 10.48
C ILE A 192 -18.39 -9.67 10.96
N LYS A 193 -18.47 -10.72 10.13
CA LYS A 193 -19.13 -11.99 10.46
C LYS A 193 -18.45 -12.72 11.62
N ALA A 194 -17.12 -12.82 11.60
CA ALA A 194 -16.36 -13.44 12.68
C ALA A 194 -16.53 -12.65 14.00
N LEU A 195 -16.59 -11.33 13.90
CA LEU A 195 -16.77 -10.45 15.05
C LEU A 195 -18.21 -10.49 15.61
N SER A 196 -19.22 -10.63 14.74
CA SER A 196 -20.63 -10.77 15.15
C SER A 196 -20.92 -12.12 15.80
N ALA A 197 -20.13 -13.17 15.56
CA ALA A 197 -20.27 -14.41 16.32
C ALA A 197 -19.80 -14.26 17.78
N ALA A 198 -19.00 -13.22 18.08
CA ALA A 198 -18.37 -12.98 19.37
C ALA A 198 -18.97 -11.77 20.12
N ILE A 199 -20.27 -11.48 19.94
CA ILE A 199 -21.01 -10.25 20.35
C ILE A 199 -20.93 -9.85 21.84
N SER A 200 -20.35 -10.66 22.71
CA SER A 200 -20.03 -10.24 24.08
C SER A 200 -18.90 -9.21 24.08
N VAL A 201 -19.27 -7.93 23.97
CA VAL A 201 -18.41 -6.74 24.13
C VAL A 201 -17.30 -6.62 23.09
N ARG A 202 -17.57 -5.91 21.97
CA ARG A 202 -16.54 -5.54 20.98
C ARG A 202 -15.47 -4.65 21.65
N SER A 203 -14.35 -5.24 22.07
CA SER A 203 -13.19 -4.50 22.57
C SER A 203 -12.70 -3.45 21.56
N GLU A 204 -12.14 -2.34 22.05
CA GLU A 204 -11.61 -1.24 21.23
C GLU A 204 -10.65 -1.71 20.11
N GLU A 205 -9.84 -2.74 20.38
CA GLU A 205 -8.91 -3.35 19.41
C GLU A 205 -9.62 -3.98 18.21
N LYS A 206 -10.78 -4.63 18.43
CA LYS A 206 -11.59 -5.29 17.38
C LYS A 206 -12.28 -4.26 16.50
N GLN A 207 -12.83 -3.19 17.09
CA GLN A 207 -13.45 -2.10 16.32
C GLN A 207 -12.42 -1.40 15.42
N ARG A 208 -11.21 -1.24 15.93
CA ARG A 208 -10.13 -0.63 15.18
C ARG A 208 -9.66 -1.47 14.00
N ILE A 209 -9.62 -2.80 14.14
CA ILE A 209 -9.31 -3.69 13.02
C ILE A 209 -10.35 -3.53 11.90
N VAL A 210 -11.64 -3.52 12.25
CA VAL A 210 -12.71 -3.27 11.27
C VAL A 210 -12.55 -1.87 10.65
N GLY A 211 -12.30 -0.84 11.46
CA GLY A 211 -12.06 0.52 10.98
C GLY A 211 -10.88 0.62 10.00
N LEU A 212 -9.81 -0.15 10.23
CA LEU A 212 -8.66 -0.20 9.32
C LEU A 212 -9.03 -0.88 8.01
N LEU A 213 -9.79 -1.99 8.03
CA LEU A 213 -10.25 -2.65 6.81
C LEU A 213 -11.22 -1.79 6.00
N VAL A 214 -12.12 -1.06 6.67
CA VAL A 214 -12.99 -0.07 6.02
C VAL A 214 -12.14 1.04 5.40
N LEU A 215 -11.14 1.55 6.13
CA LEU A 215 -10.24 2.57 5.62
C LEU A 215 -9.48 2.09 4.38
N VAL A 216 -8.91 0.89 4.40
CA VAL A 216 -8.22 0.29 3.25
C VAL A 216 -9.16 0.15 2.06
N LEU A 217 -10.38 -0.35 2.27
CA LEU A 217 -11.38 -0.48 1.20
C LEU A 217 -11.74 0.88 0.61
N LEU A 218 -11.90 1.92 1.44
CA LEU A 218 -12.21 3.27 0.97
C LEU A 218 -11.06 3.88 0.17
N ILE A 219 -9.81 3.76 0.67
CA ILE A 219 -8.61 4.17 -0.07
C ILE A 219 -8.56 3.45 -1.42
N TYR A 220 -8.81 2.14 -1.43
CA TYR A 220 -8.78 1.33 -2.64
C TYR A 220 -9.82 1.79 -3.68
N THR A 221 -11.06 1.97 -3.20
CA THR A 221 -12.20 2.40 -4.01
C THR A 221 -11.98 3.79 -4.59
N LEU A 222 -11.33 4.68 -3.85
CA LEU A 222 -11.12 6.07 -4.28
C LEU A 222 -9.93 6.21 -5.22
N LEU A 223 -8.81 5.54 -4.93
CA LEU A 223 -7.54 5.80 -5.63
C LEU A 223 -7.22 4.80 -6.76
N PHE A 224 -7.73 3.56 -6.69
CA PHE A 224 -7.32 2.50 -7.62
C PHE A 224 -8.48 2.00 -8.49
N LEU A 225 -9.70 1.93 -7.95
CA LEU A 225 -10.86 1.44 -8.70
C LEU A 225 -11.21 2.30 -9.94
N PRO A 226 -11.18 3.65 -9.90
CA PRO A 226 -11.45 4.46 -11.09
C PRO A 226 -10.43 4.18 -12.19
N THR A 227 -9.16 4.08 -11.82
CA THR A 227 -8.05 3.78 -12.73
C THR A 227 -8.14 2.38 -13.30
N ALA A 228 -8.51 1.38 -12.50
CA ALA A 228 -8.74 0.02 -12.97
C ALA A 228 -9.86 -0.03 -14.02
N ILE A 229 -11.00 0.63 -13.77
CA ILE A 229 -12.12 0.69 -14.72
C ILE A 229 -11.70 1.40 -16.00
N PHE A 230 -10.98 2.54 -15.89
CA PHE A 230 -10.51 3.29 -17.04
C PHE A 230 -9.62 2.45 -17.97
N PHE A 231 -8.66 1.71 -17.42
CA PHE A 231 -7.81 0.82 -18.21
C PHE A 231 -8.56 -0.37 -18.84
N LEU A 232 -9.69 -0.79 -18.26
CA LEU A 232 -10.51 -1.89 -18.79
C LEU A 232 -11.51 -1.48 -19.87
N THR A 233 -11.89 -0.21 -19.95
CA THR A 233 -12.93 0.26 -20.88
C THR A 233 -12.38 0.70 -22.24
N GLU A 234 -11.06 0.60 -22.47
CA GLU A 234 -10.36 1.10 -23.69
C GLU A 234 -10.76 2.54 -24.07
N TYR A 235 -11.19 3.34 -23.08
CA TYR A 235 -11.76 4.65 -23.34
C TYR A 235 -10.64 5.67 -23.58
N HIS A 236 -10.46 6.08 -24.83
CA HIS A 236 -9.39 6.99 -25.25
C HIS A 236 -9.75 8.45 -24.92
N ASN A 237 -9.65 8.83 -23.65
CA ASN A 237 -9.75 10.22 -23.21
C ASN A 237 -8.52 10.59 -22.38
N SER A 238 -7.71 11.50 -22.92
CA SER A 238 -6.44 11.94 -22.33
C SER A 238 -6.60 12.55 -20.94
N VAL A 239 -7.64 13.37 -20.73
CA VAL A 239 -7.90 14.00 -19.42
C VAL A 239 -8.24 12.94 -18.36
N LEU A 240 -9.04 11.93 -18.71
CA LEU A 240 -9.37 10.86 -17.78
C LEU A 240 -8.16 9.96 -17.48
N HIS A 241 -7.26 9.75 -18.45
CA HIS A 241 -6.00 9.06 -18.23
C HIS A 241 -5.14 9.82 -17.20
N ASP A 242 -4.94 11.12 -17.39
CA ASP A 242 -4.11 11.93 -16.49
C ASP A 242 -4.70 12.03 -15.08
N VAL A 243 -6.02 12.20 -14.99
CA VAL A 243 -6.75 12.17 -13.71
C VAL A 243 -6.59 10.82 -13.02
N SER A 244 -6.75 9.71 -13.74
CA SER A 244 -6.58 8.36 -13.19
C SER A 244 -5.16 8.12 -12.69
N PHE A 245 -4.16 8.61 -13.43
CA PHE A 245 -2.75 8.53 -13.02
C PHE A 245 -2.48 9.38 -11.76
N LEU A 246 -3.10 10.55 -11.66
CA LEU A 246 -3.02 11.41 -10.48
C LEU A 246 -3.62 10.74 -9.23
N PHE A 247 -4.77 10.06 -9.35
CA PHE A 247 -5.37 9.30 -8.24
C PHE A 247 -4.39 8.25 -7.69
N VAL A 248 -3.67 7.57 -8.58
CA VAL A 248 -2.69 6.56 -8.20
C VAL A 248 -1.42 7.19 -7.61
N LYS A 249 -0.97 8.35 -8.10
CA LYS A 249 0.11 9.14 -7.49
C LYS A 249 -0.18 9.55 -6.03
N LEU A 250 -1.45 9.59 -5.62
CA LEU A 250 -1.82 9.84 -4.22
C LEU A 250 -1.65 8.62 -3.30
N SER A 251 -1.40 7.42 -3.85
CA SER A 251 -1.29 6.20 -3.05
C SER A 251 -0.26 6.26 -1.92
N PRO A 252 0.96 6.82 -2.09
CA PRO A 252 1.93 6.89 -1.00
C PRO A 252 1.44 7.73 0.19
N LEU A 253 0.67 8.80 -0.06
CA LEU A 253 0.07 9.60 1.01
C LEU A 253 -1.00 8.81 1.78
N ALA A 254 -1.80 8.03 1.05
CA ALA A 254 -2.82 7.18 1.64
C ALA A 254 -2.21 6.04 2.47
N ASP A 255 -1.07 5.50 2.04
CA ASP A 255 -0.32 4.47 2.75
C ASP A 255 0.26 4.98 4.07
N VAL A 256 0.80 6.21 4.08
CA VAL A 256 1.19 6.86 5.34
C VAL A 256 -0.02 7.11 6.24
N PHE A 257 -1.15 7.57 5.69
CA PHE A 257 -2.37 7.76 6.47
C PHE A 257 -2.88 6.46 7.09
N MET A 258 -2.90 5.37 6.31
CA MET A 258 -3.21 4.03 6.78
C MET A 258 -2.24 3.62 7.90
N TYR A 259 -0.94 3.86 7.75
CA TYR A 259 0.05 3.56 8.80
C TYR A 259 -0.22 4.34 10.09
N VAL A 260 -0.54 5.63 10.01
CA VAL A 260 -0.89 6.45 11.18
C VAL A 260 -2.13 5.88 11.88
N PHE A 261 -3.15 5.48 11.12
CA PHE A 261 -4.34 4.82 11.66
C PHE A 261 -4.00 3.47 12.32
N LEU A 262 -3.10 2.69 11.69
CA LEU A 262 -2.52 1.45 12.22
C LEU A 262 -1.60 1.66 13.43
N ARG A 263 -1.12 2.88 13.67
CA ARG A 263 -0.36 3.24 14.88
C ARG A 263 -1.22 3.81 16.01
N LYS A 264 -2.27 4.58 15.71
CA LYS A 264 -3.10 5.27 16.72
C LYS A 264 -3.53 4.38 17.90
N GLY A 265 -4.02 3.19 17.65
CA GLY A 265 -4.32 2.20 18.70
C GLY A 265 -3.16 1.31 19.16
N ALA A 266 -2.00 1.27 18.48
CA ALA A 266 -0.79 0.72 19.09
C ALA A 266 -0.26 1.65 20.20
N VAL A 267 -0.43 2.96 20.01
CA VAL A 267 -0.17 3.99 21.02
C VAL A 267 -1.20 3.93 22.16
N ASN A 268 -2.50 3.75 21.86
CA ASN A 268 -3.49 3.57 22.93
C ASN A 268 -3.19 2.33 23.81
N LYS A 269 -2.70 1.23 23.20
CA LYS A 269 -2.30 0.02 23.94
C LYS A 269 -1.09 0.26 24.84
N LEU A 270 -0.14 1.08 24.39
CA LEU A 270 1.01 1.54 25.17
C LEU A 270 0.58 2.41 26.36
N LEU A 271 -0.33 3.36 26.13
CA LEU A 271 -0.85 4.22 27.19
C LEU A 271 -1.69 3.43 28.21
N ALA A 272 -2.50 2.47 27.75
CA ALA A 272 -3.28 1.59 28.61
C ALA A 272 -2.39 0.70 29.49
N SER A 273 -1.33 0.08 28.95
CA SER A 273 -0.42 -0.74 29.77
C SER A 273 0.32 0.06 30.84
N MET A 274 0.68 1.31 30.54
CA MET A 274 1.34 2.22 31.49
C MET A 274 0.40 2.69 32.61
N CYS A 275 -0.91 2.83 32.31
CA CYS A 275 -1.91 3.12 33.33
C CYS A 275 -2.25 1.89 34.19
N CYS A 276 -2.28 0.68 33.62
CA CYS A 276 -2.55 -0.54 34.39
C CYS A 276 -1.41 -0.93 35.33
N CYS A 277 -0.15 -0.64 35.00
CA CYS A 277 0.97 -0.88 35.91
C CYS A 277 1.05 0.09 37.10
N ARG A 278 0.19 1.12 37.16
CA ARG A 278 0.19 2.14 38.22
C ARG A 278 -0.87 1.91 39.30
N THR A 279 -1.75 0.91 39.13
CA THR A 279 -2.88 0.65 40.03
C THR A 279 -2.78 -0.72 40.73
N ASP A 280 -1.57 -1.18 41.05
CA ASP A 280 -1.39 -2.37 41.92
C ASP A 280 -0.46 -2.13 43.13
N HIS A 281 0.11 -0.92 43.26
CA HIS A 281 1.01 -0.61 44.39
C HIS A 281 0.33 0.07 45.59
N SER A 282 -0.97 0.39 45.51
CA SER A 282 -1.70 1.08 46.58
C SER A 282 -2.56 0.18 47.48
N ASP A 283 -2.81 -1.08 47.11
CA ASP A 283 -3.70 -1.96 47.90
C ASP A 283 -2.97 -3.02 48.75
N ILE A 284 -1.66 -3.25 48.52
CA ILE A 284 -0.85 -4.17 49.33
C ILE A 284 -0.43 -3.53 50.68
N SER A 285 -0.42 -2.20 50.77
CA SER A 285 -0.04 -1.46 51.99
C SER A 285 -1.18 -1.32 53.01
N ARG A 286 -2.43 -1.62 52.61
CA ARG A 286 -3.61 -1.57 53.51
C ARG A 286 -3.95 -2.91 54.15
N SER A 287 -3.56 -4.03 53.54
CA SER A 287 -3.81 -5.37 54.13
C SER A 287 -2.79 -5.73 55.21
N THR A 288 -1.53 -5.30 55.09
CA THR A 288 -0.46 -5.62 56.07
C THR A 288 -0.54 -4.81 57.38
N MET A 289 -1.31 -3.72 57.41
CA MET A 289 -1.49 -2.90 58.62
C MET A 289 -2.66 -3.38 59.47
N ASN A 290 -3.66 -4.05 58.87
CA ASN A 290 -4.80 -4.61 59.60
C ASN A 290 -4.47 -5.94 60.31
N ASP A 291 -3.58 -6.76 59.73
CA ASP A 291 -3.14 -8.02 60.35
C ASP A 291 -2.17 -7.83 61.53
N ARG A 292 -1.32 -6.78 61.50
CA ARG A 292 -0.44 -6.48 62.65
C ARG A 292 -1.23 -5.94 63.84
N THR A 293 -2.29 -5.18 63.60
CA THR A 293 -3.09 -4.59 64.68
C THR A 293 -3.98 -5.63 65.35
N THR A 294 -4.52 -6.60 64.60
CA THR A 294 -5.29 -7.72 65.17
C THR A 294 -4.41 -8.73 65.91
N LEU A 295 -3.20 -9.03 65.41
CA LEU A 295 -2.28 -9.94 66.09
C LEU A 295 -1.72 -9.34 67.39
N SER A 296 -1.55 -8.01 67.48
CA SER A 296 -1.17 -7.35 68.74
C SER A 296 -2.29 -7.32 69.78
N SER A 297 -3.55 -7.23 69.37
CA SER A 297 -4.70 -7.25 70.28
C SER A 297 -4.90 -8.62 70.92
N ILE A 298 -4.74 -9.70 70.14
CA ILE A 298 -4.92 -11.08 70.62
C ILE A 298 -3.80 -11.48 71.61
N LYS A 299 -2.58 -10.96 71.42
CA LYS A 299 -1.44 -11.26 72.29
C LYS A 299 -1.51 -10.56 73.65
N LEU A 300 -2.21 -9.43 73.73
CA LEU A 300 -2.41 -8.66 74.96
C LEU A 300 -3.54 -9.24 75.84
N GLU A 301 -4.44 -10.02 75.25
CA GLU A 301 -5.56 -10.65 75.96
C GLU A 301 -5.18 -12.03 76.55
N SER A 302 -4.13 -12.69 76.03
CA SER A 302 -3.58 -13.95 76.56
C SER A 302 -2.64 -13.79 77.77
N GLU A 303 -2.20 -12.58 78.10
CA GLU A 303 -1.34 -12.31 79.28
C GLU A 303 -2.12 -11.84 80.52
N LYS A 304 -3.47 -11.81 80.46
CA LYS A 304 -4.34 -11.39 81.57
C LYS A 304 -5.22 -12.50 82.15
N LEU A 305 -4.91 -13.76 81.88
CA LEU A 305 -5.59 -14.94 82.43
C LEU A 305 -4.56 -15.87 83.07
#